data_AF-A0A8T5MVJ9-F1
#
_entry.id   AF-A0A8T5MVJ9-F1
#
_cell.length_a   1.000
_cell.length_b   1.000
_cell.length_c   1.000
_cell.angle_alpha   90.00
_cell.angle_beta   90.00
_cell.angle_gamma   90.00
#
_symmetry.space_group_name_H-M   'P 1'
#
loop_
_entity.id
_entity.type
_entity.pdbx_description
1 polymer ?
#
loop_
_entity_poly.entity_id
_entity_poly.type
_entity_poly.pdbx_seq_one_letter_code
_entity_poly.pdbx_strand_id
1 'polypeptide(L)'
;MTDSKNSMKRLPAVEKQISTIDSKSDVRVRILGTVIGNDNNSIMIDDGSGKAEVLFESPIEYIKEGQFIRIITRILPTISGFRCQGECIQVLEDFDIKLYKDSRNIISR
;
A
#
# COMPACT_ATOMS: atom_id res chain seq x y z
N MET A 1 -22.72 16.98 27.88
CA MET A 1 -21.37 16.39 27.80
C MET A 1 -20.92 16.52 26.35
N THR A 2 -20.02 17.45 26.09
CA THR A 2 -19.46 17.74 24.76
C THR A 2 -18.50 16.63 24.38
N ASP A 3 -18.87 15.82 23.39
CA ASP A 3 -17.94 14.95 22.66
C ASP A 3 -16.91 15.83 21.97
N SER A 4 -15.77 16.06 22.63
CA SER A 4 -14.55 16.42 21.94
C SER A 4 -14.14 15.23 21.08
N LYS A 5 -14.76 15.10 19.90
CA LYS A 5 -14.21 14.33 18.78
C LYS A 5 -12.90 15.00 18.41
N ASN A 6 -11.84 14.66 19.14
CA ASN A 6 -10.47 14.89 18.72
C ASN A 6 -10.31 14.08 17.43
N SER A 7 -10.64 14.70 16.29
CA SER A 7 -10.43 14.09 14.98
C SER A 7 -8.93 14.07 14.75
N MET A 8 -8.24 13.09 15.33
CA MET A 8 -6.84 12.85 15.03
C MET A 8 -6.76 12.60 13.53
N LYS A 9 -6.25 13.60 12.80
CA LYS A 9 -6.03 13.47 11.36
C LYS A 9 -5.03 12.34 11.17
N ARG A 10 -5.40 11.33 10.38
CA ARG A 10 -4.46 10.28 9.98
C ARG A 10 -3.33 10.94 9.20
N LEU A 11 -2.10 10.48 9.42
CA LEU A 11 -0.98 10.89 8.59
C LEU A 11 -1.30 10.60 7.11
N PRO A 12 -0.86 11.45 6.18
CA PRO A 12 -0.99 11.16 4.76
C PRO A 12 -0.18 9.90 4.41
N ALA A 13 -0.69 9.10 3.49
CA ALA A 13 0.03 7.95 2.97
C ALA A 13 1.06 8.41 1.92
N VAL A 14 2.35 8.26 2.22
CA VAL A 14 3.44 8.64 1.32
C VAL A 14 3.68 7.54 0.30
N GLU A 15 3.83 7.89 -0.97
CA GLU A 15 4.14 6.88 -1.98
C GLU A 15 5.56 6.37 -1.86
N LYS A 16 5.73 5.05 -1.83
CA LYS A 16 7.05 4.42 -1.82
C LYS A 16 7.10 3.15 -2.65
N GLN A 17 8.29 2.89 -3.17
CA GLN A 17 8.68 1.56 -3.65
C GLN A 17 8.92 0.66 -2.45
N ILE A 18 8.51 -0.61 -2.53
CA ILE A 18 8.64 -1.60 -1.47
C ILE A 18 10.08 -1.71 -0.96
N SER A 19 11.07 -1.71 -1.87
CA SER A 19 12.49 -1.79 -1.51
C SER A 19 13.03 -0.57 -0.77
N THR A 20 12.30 0.56 -0.80
CA THR A 20 12.71 1.84 -0.20
C THR A 20 11.96 2.17 1.09
N ILE A 21 11.10 1.26 1.55
CA ILE A 21 10.40 1.40 2.83
C ILE A 21 11.41 1.25 3.97
N ASP A 22 11.52 2.28 4.78
CA ASP A 22 12.27 2.28 6.03
C ASP A 22 11.30 2.08 7.19
N SER A 23 11.35 0.89 7.79
CA SER A 23 10.44 0.52 8.88
C SER A 23 10.59 1.39 10.13
N LYS A 24 11.69 2.13 10.29
CA LYS A 24 11.90 3.01 11.46
C LYS A 24 11.22 4.36 11.32
N SER A 25 11.04 4.85 10.10
CA SER A 25 10.57 6.21 9.82
C SER A 25 9.24 6.24 9.07
N ASP A 26 8.97 5.25 8.23
CA ASP A 26 7.71 5.15 7.52
C ASP A 26 6.62 4.60 8.43
N VAL A 27 5.54 5.37 8.57
CA VAL A 27 4.37 4.97 9.37
C VAL A 27 3.23 4.52 8.46
N ARG A 28 2.97 5.27 7.38
CA ARG A 28 1.85 5.06 6.49
C ARG A 28 2.26 5.34 5.06
N VAL A 29 2.19 4.32 4.22
CA VAL A 29 2.63 4.41 2.83
C VAL A 29 1.51 4.04 1.88
N ARG A 30 1.63 4.50 0.64
CA ARG A 30 0.87 3.96 -0.49
C ARG A 30 1.81 3.24 -1.45
N ILE A 31 1.40 2.06 -1.88
CA ILE A 31 2.16 1.20 -2.79
C ILE A 31 1.29 0.98 -4.02
N LEU A 32 1.88 1.09 -5.22
CA LEU A 32 1.26 0.65 -6.46
C LEU A 32 1.96 -0.62 -6.92
N GLY A 33 1.21 -1.67 -7.23
CA GLY A 33 1.80 -2.94 -7.64
C GLY A 33 0.76 -3.93 -8.12
N THR A 34 1.25 -5.08 -8.58
CA THR A 34 0.43 -6.18 -9.06
C THR A 34 0.25 -7.21 -7.96
N VAL A 35 -0.97 -7.70 -7.78
CA VAL A 35 -1.25 -8.83 -6.89
C VAL A 35 -0.66 -10.11 -7.49
N ILE A 36 0.22 -10.77 -6.76
CA ILE A 36 0.89 -12.03 -7.16
C ILE A 36 0.51 -13.21 -6.25
N GLY A 37 -0.34 -12.97 -5.25
CA GLY A 37 -0.91 -13.99 -4.38
C GLY A 37 -2.09 -13.42 -3.59
N ASN A 38 -3.13 -14.21 -3.38
CA ASN A 38 -4.27 -13.87 -2.51
C ASN A 38 -4.61 -15.08 -1.64
N ASP A 39 -4.54 -14.91 -0.32
CA ASP A 39 -4.97 -15.88 0.68
C ASP A 39 -5.93 -15.20 1.64
N ASN A 40 -7.19 -15.64 1.75
CA ASN A 40 -8.26 -15.15 2.64
C ASN A 40 -8.14 -13.68 3.13
N ASN A 41 -7.26 -13.39 4.11
CA ASN A 41 -7.06 -12.08 4.74
C ASN A 41 -5.69 -11.42 4.45
N SER A 42 -4.90 -11.93 3.51
CA SER A 42 -3.61 -11.41 3.09
C SER A 42 -3.49 -11.42 1.57
N ILE A 43 -2.72 -10.45 1.05
CA ILE A 43 -2.34 -10.43 -0.36
C ILE A 43 -0.85 -10.17 -0.48
N MET A 44 -0.23 -10.82 -1.46
CA MET A 44 1.16 -10.63 -1.84
C MET A 44 1.22 -9.69 -3.05
N ILE A 45 1.98 -8.61 -2.94
CA ILE A 45 2.11 -7.59 -3.99
C ILE A 45 3.55 -7.48 -4.45
N ASP A 46 3.73 -7.31 -5.75
CA ASP A 46 5.00 -7.00 -6.40
C ASP A 46 4.90 -5.64 -7.10
N ASP A 47 5.80 -4.71 -6.77
CA ASP A 47 5.86 -3.39 -7.42
C ASP A 47 7.03 -3.26 -8.41
N GLY A 48 7.73 -4.36 -8.70
CA GLY A 48 8.93 -4.44 -9.51
C GLY A 48 10.23 -4.08 -8.78
N SER A 49 10.14 -3.50 -7.57
CA SER A 49 11.28 -3.21 -6.70
C SER A 49 11.43 -4.24 -5.58
N GLY A 50 10.32 -4.85 -5.16
CA GLY A 50 10.28 -5.86 -4.12
C GLY A 50 8.88 -6.46 -3.97
N LYS A 51 8.74 -7.36 -2.99
CA LYS A 51 7.46 -8.01 -2.66
C LYS A 51 7.07 -7.70 -1.22
N ALA A 52 5.78 -7.45 -0.97
CA ALA A 52 5.27 -7.17 0.36
C ALA A 52 3.92 -7.87 0.62
N GLU A 53 3.81 -8.53 1.78
CA GLU A 53 2.58 -9.16 2.23
C GLU A 53 1.79 -8.13 3.03
N VAL A 54 0.53 -7.91 2.62
CA VAL A 54 -0.39 -6.99 3.27
C VAL A 54 -1.47 -7.80 3.96
N LEU A 55 -1.54 -7.67 5.28
CA LEU A 55 -2.53 -8.33 6.13
C LEU A 55 -3.71 -7.40 6.40
N PHE A 56 -4.91 -7.97 6.45
CA PHE A 56 -6.16 -7.26 6.66
C PHE A 56 -6.95 -7.85 7.83
N GLU A 57 -7.78 -7.02 8.45
CA GLU A 57 -8.62 -7.42 9.58
C GLU A 57 -9.79 -8.31 9.17
N SER A 58 -10.12 -8.36 7.88
CA SER A 58 -11.23 -9.16 7.36
C SER A 58 -10.85 -9.76 6.01
N PRO A 59 -11.50 -10.86 5.59
CA PRO A 59 -11.24 -11.47 4.30
C PRO A 59 -11.46 -10.53 3.11
N ILE A 60 -10.69 -10.72 2.04
CA ILE A 60 -10.77 -9.91 0.82
C ILE A 60 -11.16 -10.77 -0.37
N GLU A 61 -12.45 -10.80 -0.66
CA GLU A 61 -13.02 -11.68 -1.68
C GLU A 61 -12.98 -11.08 -3.10
N TYR A 62 -12.87 -9.75 -3.21
CA TYR A 62 -12.97 -9.04 -4.50
C TYR A 62 -11.64 -8.82 -5.21
N ILE A 63 -10.52 -9.18 -4.58
CA ILE A 63 -9.17 -9.03 -5.14
C ILE A 63 -8.74 -10.36 -5.77
N LYS A 64 -8.07 -10.28 -6.92
CA LYS A 64 -7.59 -11.43 -7.69
C LYS A 64 -6.14 -11.24 -8.06
N GLU A 65 -5.41 -12.35 -8.22
CA GLU A 65 -4.07 -12.34 -8.79
C GLU A 65 -4.07 -11.71 -10.18
N GLY A 66 -2.98 -11.03 -10.53
CA GLY A 66 -2.80 -10.29 -11.77
C GLY A 66 -3.40 -8.88 -11.77
N GLN A 67 -4.22 -8.51 -10.79
CA GLN A 67 -4.77 -7.15 -10.71
C GLN A 67 -3.71 -6.13 -10.33
N PHE A 68 -3.67 -5.03 -11.08
CA PHE A 68 -2.90 -3.85 -10.68
C PHE A 68 -3.71 -3.02 -9.70
N ILE A 69 -3.12 -2.73 -8.55
CA ILE A 69 -3.81 -2.08 -7.44
C ILE A 69 -2.96 -0.99 -6.81
N ARG A 70 -3.63 -0.09 -6.09
CA ARG A 70 -3.01 0.78 -5.10
C ARG A 70 -3.45 0.35 -3.72
N ILE A 71 -2.50 0.26 -2.80
CA ILE A 71 -2.76 -0.02 -1.39
C ILE A 71 -2.32 1.14 -0.53
N ILE A 72 -3.16 1.49 0.44
CA ILE A 72 -2.75 2.30 1.59
C ILE A 72 -2.56 1.36 2.77
N THR A 73 -1.36 1.37 3.35
CA THR A 73 -0.96 0.44 4.41
C THR A 73 -0.17 1.15 5.51
N ARG A 74 -0.30 0.65 6.73
CA ARG A 74 0.58 1.00 7.84
C ARG A 74 1.79 0.07 7.86
N ILE A 75 2.96 0.65 8.12
CA ILE A 75 4.21 -0.09 8.26
C ILE A 75 4.42 -0.37 9.73
N LEU A 76 4.51 -1.66 10.06
CA LEU A 76 4.78 -2.15 11.41
C LEU A 76 6.19 -2.75 11.43
N PRO A 77 7.14 -2.18 12.18
CA PRO A 77 8.49 -2.74 12.28
C PRO A 77 8.46 -4.16 12.86
N THR A 78 9.32 -5.03 12.34
CA THR A 78 9.58 -6.37 12.89
C THR A 78 11.07 -6.61 13.03
N ILE A 79 11.45 -7.72 13.68
CA ILE A 79 12.86 -8.12 13.83
C ILE A 79 13.52 -8.36 12.47
N SER A 80 12.76 -8.86 11.49
CA SER A 80 13.25 -9.20 10.14
C SER A 80 12.92 -8.16 9.06
N GLY A 81 12.37 -7.00 9.43
CA GLY A 81 12.01 -5.95 8.48
C GLY A 81 10.74 -5.21 8.89
N PHE A 82 9.65 -5.43 8.13
CA PHE A 82 8.35 -4.86 8.43
C PHE A 82 7.19 -5.79 8.03
N ARG A 83 6.00 -5.44 8.53
CA ARG A 83 4.71 -5.98 8.13
C ARG A 83 3.83 -4.83 7.64
N CYS A 84 3.00 -5.11 6.64
CA CYS A 84 2.01 -4.19 6.14
C CYS A 84 0.65 -4.52 6.73
N GLN A 85 0.03 -3.57 7.43
CA GLN A 85 -1.37 -3.65 7.83
C GLN A 85 -2.22 -2.81 6.87
N GLY A 86 -2.98 -3.50 6.02
CA GLY A 86 -3.79 -2.87 4.98
C GLY A 86 -4.94 -2.04 5.57
N GLU A 87 -5.12 -0.84 5.03
CA GLU A 87 -6.24 0.04 5.40
C GLU A 87 -7.22 0.24 4.25
N CYS A 88 -6.72 0.27 3.01
CA CYS A 88 -7.54 0.52 1.82
C CYS A 88 -6.87 -0.10 0.60
N ILE A 89 -7.69 -0.70 -0.26
CA ILE A 89 -7.29 -1.24 -1.57
C ILE A 89 -8.10 -0.52 -2.63
N GLN A 90 -7.44 -0.14 -3.72
CA GLN A 90 -8.06 0.42 -4.91
C GLN A 90 -7.64 -0.43 -6.10
N VAL A 91 -8.60 -1.08 -6.76
CA VAL A 91 -8.35 -1.74 -8.05
C VAL A 91 -8.18 -0.66 -9.11
N LEU A 92 -7.09 -0.74 -9.88
CA LEU A 92 -6.71 0.24 -10.88
C LEU A 92 -6.81 -0.37 -12.28
N GLU A 93 -8.01 -0.87 -12.61
CA GLU A 93 -8.33 -1.33 -13.96
C GLU A 93 -8.16 -0.17 -14.97
N ASP A 94 -7.63 -0.49 -16.15
CA ASP A 94 -7.31 0.47 -17.23
C ASP A 94 -6.35 1.61 -16.84
N PHE A 95 -5.63 1.47 -15.73
CA PHE A 95 -4.66 2.48 -15.32
C PHE A 95 -3.43 2.48 -16.23
N ASP A 96 -3.23 3.59 -16.95
CA ASP A 96 -2.05 3.78 -17.79
C ASP A 96 -0.80 4.02 -16.93
N ILE A 97 -0.11 2.91 -16.63
CA ILE A 97 1.13 2.93 -15.84
C ILE A 97 2.27 3.65 -16.56
N LYS A 98 2.25 3.70 -17.90
CA LYS A 98 3.28 4.39 -18.66
C LYS A 98 3.08 5.90 -18.49
N LEU A 99 1.87 6.40 -18.71
CA LEU A 99 1.53 7.80 -18.47
C LEU A 99 1.79 8.21 -17.02
N TYR A 100 1.48 7.35 -16.06
CA TYR A 100 1.79 7.59 -14.66
C TYR A 100 3.29 7.82 -14.43
N LYS A 101 4.15 6.93 -14.95
CA LYS A 101 5.61 7.04 -14.83
C LYS A 101 6.13 8.30 -15.55
N ASP A 102 5.63 8.56 -16.75
CA ASP A 102 6.01 9.74 -17.54
C ASP A 102 5.67 11.04 -16.78
N SER A 103 4.48 11.13 -16.17
CA SER A 103 4.08 12.29 -15.35
C SER A 103 4.94 12.49 -14.11
N ARG A 104 5.38 11.39 -13.47
CA ARG A 104 6.23 11.46 -12.28
C ARG A 104 7.61 12.02 -12.59
N ASN A 105 8.18 11.65 -13.74
CA ASN A 105 9.47 12.18 -14.18
C ASN A 105 9.44 13.70 -14.44
N ILE A 106 8.25 14.26 -14.72
CA ILE A 106 8.06 15.71 -14.90
C ILE A 106 7.94 16.41 -13.54
N ILE A 107 7.14 15.86 -12.63
CA ILE A 107 6.86 16.46 -11.32
C ILE A 107 8.02 16.29 -10.34
N SER A 108 8.86 15.26 -10.50
CA SER A 108 10.05 15.04 -9.66
C SER A 108 11.27 15.88 -10.06
N ARG A 109 11.10 16.83 -10.99
CA ARG A 109 12.06 17.91 -11.30
C ARG A 109 11.65 19.18 -10.56
#